data_AF-A0A7C5XJK1-F1
#
_entry.id   AF-A0A7C5XJK1-F1
#
_cell.length_a   1.000
_cell.length_b   1.000
_cell.length_c   1.000
_cell.angle_alpha   90.00
_cell.angle_beta   90.00
_cell.angle_gamma   90.00
#
_symmetry.space_group_name_H-M   'P 1'
#
loop_
_entity.id
_entity.type
_entity.pdbx_description
1 polymer ?
#
loop_
_entity_poly.entity_id
_entity_poly.type
_entity_poly.pdbx_seq_one_letter_code
_entity_poly.pdbx_strand_id
1 'polypeptide(L)'
;MDYRAVAALTIFTITLYLMIRRPCGVNLGLAAGIGAALSLLAGTVTLTDAITAFMEILDAAFAFISIVAFSVTLDSLGFFRWAAIKVIKSANGDGLKLYFIYLATNSFCKHIIR
;
A
#
# COMPACT_ATOMS: atom_id res chain seq x y z
N MET A 1 4.46 -36.10 -2.09
CA MET A 1 5.02 -35.86 -3.45
C MET A 1 4.74 -34.41 -3.81
N ASP A 2 5.46 -33.54 -3.11
CA ASP A 2 5.16 -32.11 -2.94
C ASP A 2 5.98 -31.24 -3.90
N TYR A 3 6.34 -31.81 -5.06
CA TYR A 3 7.25 -31.20 -6.02
C TYR A 3 6.72 -29.87 -6.59
N ARG A 4 5.39 -29.74 -6.71
CA ARG A 4 4.74 -28.51 -7.19
C ARG A 4 4.81 -27.38 -6.16
N ALA A 5 4.62 -27.71 -4.87
CA ALA A 5 4.70 -26.73 -3.78
C ALA A 5 6.14 -26.22 -3.59
N VAL A 6 7.13 -27.13 -3.65
CA VAL A 6 8.54 -26.76 -3.57
C VAL A 6 8.97 -25.92 -4.78
N ALA A 7 8.49 -26.24 -6.00
CA ALA A 7 8.74 -25.43 -7.20
C ALA A 7 8.10 -24.04 -7.11
N ALA A 8 6.86 -23.93 -6.63
CA ALA A 8 6.20 -22.65 -6.44
C ALA A 8 6.92 -21.77 -5.40
N LEU A 9 7.32 -22.34 -4.27
CA LEU A 9 8.03 -21.62 -3.20
C LEU A 9 9.40 -21.10 -3.67
N THR A 10 10.13 -21.91 -4.45
CA THR A 10 11.44 -21.53 -5.00
C THR A 10 11.31 -20.40 -6.02
N ILE A 11 10.36 -20.47 -6.95
CA ILE A 11 10.11 -19.40 -7.94
C ILE A 11 9.64 -18.11 -7.26
N PHE A 12 8.77 -18.21 -6.25
CA PHE A 12 8.30 -17.05 -5.48
C PHE A 12 9.45 -16.35 -4.75
N THR A 13 10.31 -17.13 -4.07
CA THR A 13 11.47 -16.60 -3.34
C THR A 13 12.47 -15.94 -4.29
N ILE A 14 12.73 -16.55 -5.45
CA ILE A 14 13.60 -15.98 -6.49
C ILE A 14 13.03 -14.67 -7.02
N THR A 15 11.71 -14.60 -7.24
CA THR A 15 11.04 -13.39 -7.74
C THR A 15 11.11 -12.24 -6.72
N LEU A 16 10.85 -12.53 -5.43
CA LEU A 16 11.01 -11.54 -4.36
C LEU A 16 12.47 -11.09 -4.22
N TYR A 17 13.41 -12.01 -4.30
CA TYR A 17 14.84 -11.69 -4.26
C TYR A 17 15.25 -10.75 -5.40
N LEU A 18 14.79 -11.02 -6.63
CA LEU A 18 15.01 -10.14 -7.78
C LEU A 18 14.38 -8.75 -7.58
N MET A 19 13.17 -8.72 -7.02
CA MET A 19 12.41 -7.50 -6.80
C MET A 19 13.03 -6.60 -5.72
N ILE A 20 13.64 -7.20 -4.70
CA ILE A 20 14.37 -6.49 -3.62
C ILE A 20 15.74 -6.03 -4.10
N ARG A 21 16.50 -6.89 -4.80
CA ARG A 21 17.89 -6.57 -5.19
C ARG A 21 17.99 -5.54 -6.32
N ARG A 22 16.87 -5.12 -6.94
CA ARG A 22 16.78 -4.04 -7.95
C ARG A 22 18.04 -3.91 -8.83
N PRO A 23 18.51 -4.97 -9.51
CA PRO A 23 19.91 -5.02 -9.95
C PRO A 23 20.27 -4.08 -11.11
N CYS A 24 19.30 -3.45 -11.78
CA CYS A 24 19.56 -2.62 -12.98
C CYS A 24 18.64 -1.38 -13.11
N GLY A 25 18.17 -0.77 -12.01
CA GLY A 25 17.30 0.41 -12.10
C GLY A 25 15.99 0.19 -12.88
N VAL A 26 15.63 -1.08 -13.09
CA VAL A 26 14.50 -1.48 -13.93
C VAL A 26 13.21 -1.13 -13.21
N ASN A 27 12.25 -0.56 -13.96
CA ASN A 27 10.91 -0.24 -13.45
C ASN A 27 10.29 -1.45 -12.73
N LEU A 28 9.68 -1.22 -11.57
CA LEU A 28 8.92 -2.19 -10.78
C LEU A 28 8.04 -3.09 -11.65
N GLY A 29 7.23 -2.47 -12.50
CA GLY A 29 6.31 -3.19 -13.39
C GLY A 29 7.00 -4.03 -14.45
N LEU A 30 8.14 -3.60 -14.98
CA LEU A 30 8.84 -4.31 -16.06
C LEU A 30 9.56 -5.56 -15.51
N ALA A 31 10.14 -5.47 -14.31
CA ALA A 31 10.69 -6.63 -13.60
C ALA A 31 9.59 -7.64 -13.21
N ALA A 32 8.44 -7.17 -12.73
CA ALA A 32 7.30 -8.02 -12.41
C ALA A 32 6.70 -8.70 -13.66
N GLY A 33 6.60 -7.96 -14.78
CA GLY A 33 6.11 -8.48 -16.06
C GLY A 33 7.00 -9.59 -16.62
N ILE A 34 8.33 -9.44 -16.54
CA ILE A 34 9.28 -10.50 -16.94
C ILE A 34 9.13 -11.73 -16.04
N GLY A 35 8.98 -11.54 -14.73
CA GLY A 35 8.74 -12.63 -13.78
C GLY A 35 7.44 -13.39 -14.06
N ALA A 36 6.36 -12.68 -14.36
CA ALA A 36 5.08 -13.27 -14.75
C ALA A 36 5.18 -14.06 -16.07
N ALA A 37 5.85 -13.50 -17.08
CA ALA A 37 6.08 -14.18 -18.36
C ALA A 37 6.89 -15.46 -18.18
N LEU A 38 7.96 -15.44 -17.37
CA LEU A 38 8.76 -16.63 -17.05
C LEU A 38 7.93 -17.69 -16.29
N SER A 39 7.07 -17.26 -15.36
CA SER A 39 6.24 -18.18 -14.56
C SER A 39 5.14 -18.85 -15.40
N LEU A 40 4.57 -18.14 -16.38
CA LEU A 40 3.66 -18.72 -17.38
C LEU A 40 4.38 -19.73 -18.28
N LEU A 41 5.59 -19.41 -18.75
CA LEU A 41 6.39 -20.32 -19.59
C LEU A 41 6.84 -21.57 -18.81
N ALA A 42 7.12 -21.44 -17.52
CA ALA A 42 7.45 -22.55 -16.63
C ALA A 42 6.22 -23.43 -16.28
N GLY A 43 5.00 -23.01 -16.64
CA GLY A 43 3.76 -23.74 -16.35
C GLY A 43 3.41 -23.80 -14.86
N THR A 44 4.01 -22.93 -14.04
CA THR A 44 3.80 -22.91 -12.58
C THR A 44 2.60 -22.08 -12.15
N VAL A 45 2.08 -21.23 -13.05
CA VAL A 45 0.94 -20.33 -12.82
C VAL A 45 0.05 -20.35 -14.07
N THR A 46 -1.27 -20.42 -13.90
CA THR A 46 -2.22 -20.39 -15.02
C THR A 46 -2.57 -18.95 -15.43
N LEU A 47 -3.12 -18.75 -16.64
CA LEU A 47 -3.63 -17.43 -17.03
C LEU A 47 -4.68 -16.90 -16.05
N THR A 48 -5.50 -17.78 -15.48
CA THR A 48 -6.54 -17.40 -14.51
C THR A 48 -5.93 -16.83 -13.23
N ASP A 49 -4.84 -17.41 -12.73
CA ASP A 49 -4.14 -16.92 -11.53
C ASP A 49 -3.53 -15.53 -11.77
N ALA A 50 -2.97 -15.31 -12.96
CA ALA A 50 -2.40 -14.01 -13.34
C ALA A 50 -3.48 -12.91 -13.44
N ILE A 51 -4.64 -13.22 -14.03
CA ILE A 51 -5.77 -12.29 -14.12
C ILE A 51 -6.33 -11.98 -12.73
N THR A 52 -6.46 -13.00 -11.88
CA THR A 52 -6.95 -12.82 -10.49
C THR A 52 -6.03 -11.89 -9.71
N ALA A 53 -4.71 -12.11 -9.77
CA ALA A 53 -3.74 -11.25 -9.11
C ALA A 53 -3.77 -9.80 -9.64
N PHE A 54 -4.00 -9.61 -10.94
CA PHE A 54 -4.13 -8.27 -11.52
C PHE A 54 -5.39 -7.53 -11.00
N MET A 55 -6.51 -8.25 -10.86
CA MET A 55 -7.75 -7.66 -10.30
C MET A 55 -7.58 -7.25 -8.83
N GLU A 56 -6.87 -8.05 -8.03
CA GLU A 56 -6.55 -7.69 -6.63
C GLU A 56 -5.74 -6.39 -6.55
N ILE A 57 -4.76 -6.22 -7.46
CA ILE A 57 -3.94 -5.00 -7.51
C ILE A 57 -4.79 -3.80 -7.95
N LEU A 58 -5.68 -3.99 -8.92
CA LEU A 58 -6.58 -2.93 -9.39
C LEU A 58 -7.53 -2.48 -8.29
N ASP A 59 -8.15 -3.39 -7.54
CA ASP A 59 -9.03 -3.04 -6.42
C ASP A 59 -8.29 -2.19 -5.37
N ALA A 60 -7.06 -2.58 -5.01
CA ALA A 60 -6.23 -1.81 -4.10
C ALA A 60 -5.84 -0.43 -4.68
N ALA A 61 -5.52 -0.36 -5.98
CA ALA A 61 -5.20 0.89 -6.65
C ALA A 61 -6.42 1.82 -6.74
N PHE A 62 -7.62 1.30 -7.01
CA PHE A 62 -8.86 2.09 -7.01
C PHE A 62 -9.18 2.64 -5.62
N ALA A 63 -8.96 1.87 -4.55
CA ALA A 63 -9.11 2.38 -3.20
C ALA A 63 -8.14 3.56 -2.93
N PHE A 64 -6.89 3.44 -3.38
CA PHE A 64 -5.89 4.50 -3.26
C PHE A 64 -6.26 5.75 -4.08
N ILE A 65 -6.70 5.58 -5.32
CA ILE A 65 -7.16 6.69 -6.16
C ILE A 65 -8.39 7.35 -5.54
N SER A 66 -9.32 6.56 -5.00
CA SER A 66 -10.54 7.05 -4.35
C SER A 66 -10.23 7.89 -3.11
N ILE A 67 -9.33 7.45 -2.23
CA ILE A 67 -8.97 8.24 -1.04
C ILE A 67 -8.26 9.54 -1.41
N VAL A 68 -7.42 9.54 -2.45
CA VAL A 68 -6.78 10.76 -2.97
C VAL A 68 -7.82 11.70 -3.58
N ALA A 69 -8.73 11.19 -4.42
CA ALA A 69 -9.81 11.97 -5.02
C ALA A 69 -10.76 12.55 -3.95
N PHE A 70 -11.06 11.77 -2.92
CA PHE A 70 -11.86 12.21 -1.79
C PHE A 70 -11.15 13.32 -1.00
N SER A 71 -9.84 13.19 -0.79
CA SER A 71 -9.02 14.25 -0.16
C SER A 71 -9.08 15.55 -0.96
N VAL A 72 -8.89 15.51 -2.28
CA VAL A 72 -8.99 16.70 -3.15
C VAL A 72 -10.39 17.31 -3.13
N THR A 73 -11.43 16.47 -3.11
CA THR A 73 -12.82 16.92 -3.00
C THR A 73 -13.04 17.66 -1.67
N LEU A 74 -12.59 17.09 -0.55
CA LEU A 74 -12.69 17.72 0.77
C LEU A 74 -11.88 19.02 0.86
N ASP A 75 -10.70 19.08 0.24
CA ASP A 75 -9.89 20.29 0.18
C ASP A 75 -10.63 21.41 -0.55
N SER A 76 -11.23 21.10 -1.70
CA SER A 76 -11.99 22.07 -2.50
C SER A 76 -13.23 22.63 -1.77
N LEU A 77 -13.83 21.85 -0.87
CA LEU A 77 -14.92 22.30 0.01
C LEU A 77 -14.44 23.19 1.16
N GLY A 78 -13.13 23.33 1.36
CA GLY A 78 -12.53 24.02 2.49
C GLY A 78 -12.67 23.24 3.81
N PHE A 79 -12.99 21.94 3.74
CA PHE A 79 -13.16 21.09 4.92
C PHE A 79 -11.88 21.04 5.76
N PHE A 80 -10.72 20.93 5.13
CA PHE A 80 -9.43 20.94 5.84
C PHE A 80 -9.18 22.26 6.56
N ARG A 81 -9.57 23.40 5.98
CA ARG A 81 -9.43 24.71 6.65
C ARG A 81 -10.37 24.86 7.84
N TRP A 82 -11.62 24.42 7.70
CA TRP A 82 -12.57 24.38 8.81
C TRP A 82 -12.10 23.45 9.94
N ALA A 83 -11.57 22.27 9.59
CA ALA A 83 -11.02 21.31 10.54
C ALA A 83 -9.80 21.90 11.27
N ALA A 84 -8.88 22.56 10.55
CA ALA A 84 -7.71 23.19 11.13
C ALA A 84 -8.09 24.24 12.18
N ILE A 85 -9.04 25.13 11.88
CA ILE A 85 -9.49 26.16 12.84
C ILE A 85 -10.13 25.51 14.07
N LYS A 86 -10.91 24.44 13.90
CA LYS A 86 -11.56 23.75 15.02
C LYS A 86 -10.54 23.08 15.95
N VAL A 87 -9.51 22.46 15.39
CA VAL A 87 -8.42 21.84 16.17
C VAL A 87 -7.60 22.92 16.90
N ILE A 88 -7.29 24.04 16.24
CA ILE A 88 -6.58 25.18 16.86
C ILE A 88 -7.42 25.81 17.99
N LYS A 89 -8.74 25.95 17.78
CA LYS A 89 -9.65 26.48 18.80
C LYS A 89 -9.75 25.55 20.00
N SER A 90 -9.70 24.23 19.79
CA SER A 90 -9.63 23.24 20.87
C SER A 90 -8.29 23.29 21.63
N ALA A 91 -7.20 23.66 20.97
CA ALA A 91 -5.89 23.87 21.61
C ALA A 91 -5.70 25.27 22.21
N ASN A 92 -6.71 26.13 22.12
CA ASN A 92 -6.68 27.51 22.64
C ASN A 92 -5.51 28.35 22.09
N GLY A 93 -5.11 28.10 20.83
CA GLY A 93 -4.03 28.83 20.14
C GLY A 93 -2.61 28.46 20.57
N ASP A 94 -2.42 27.52 21.50
CA ASP A 94 -1.11 27.16 22.03
C ASP A 94 -0.53 25.93 21.30
N GLY A 95 0.64 26.11 20.65
CA GLY A 95 1.28 25.07 19.84
C GLY A 95 1.67 23.82 20.65
N LEU A 96 2.01 24.01 21.94
CA LEU A 96 2.32 22.92 22.85
C LEU A 96 1.08 22.08 23.19
N LYS A 97 -0.09 22.72 23.33
CA LYS A 97 -1.36 22.00 23.55
C LYS A 97 -1.80 21.23 22.31
N LEU A 98 -1.56 21.79 21.12
CA LEU A 98 -1.82 21.09 19.85
C LEU A 98 -0.99 19.81 19.75
N TYR A 99 0.29 19.89 20.11
CA TYR A 99 1.20 18.73 20.15
C TYR A 99 0.75 17.70 21.19
N PHE A 100 0.33 18.13 22.39
CA PHE A 100 -0.21 17.23 23.41
C PHE A 100 -1.52 16.56 23.00
N ILE A 101 -2.43 17.25 22.31
CA ILE A 101 -3.66 16.65 21.76
C ILE A 101 -3.30 15.58 20.73
N TYR A 102 -2.37 15.88 19.83
CA TYR A 102 -1.89 14.91 18.82
C TYR A 102 -1.22 13.69 19.46
N LEU A 103 -0.36 13.91 20.46
CA LEU A 103 0.30 12.85 21.23
C LEU A 103 -0.67 12.05 22.09
N ALA A 104 -1.67 12.67 22.70
CA ALA A 104 -2.69 11.98 23.48
C ALA A 104 -3.52 11.04 22.58
N THR A 105 -3.91 11.51 21.38
CA THR A 105 -4.52 10.65 20.36
C THR A 105 -3.59 9.51 19.94
N ASN A 106 -2.29 9.78 19.76
CA ASN A 106 -1.30 8.73 19.45
C ASN A 106 -1.08 7.74 20.61
N SER A 107 -1.08 8.23 21.85
CA SER A 107 -0.93 7.42 23.07
C SER A 107 -2.14 6.52 23.31
N PHE A 108 -3.34 6.95 22.91
CA PHE A 108 -4.55 6.12 22.96
C PHE A 108 -4.48 4.97 21.94
N CYS A 109 -3.94 5.24 20.74
CA CYS A 109 -3.76 4.23 19.71
C CYS A 109 -2.72 3.16 20.10
N LYS A 110 -1.69 3.54 20.87
CA LYS A 110 -0.68 2.60 21.39
C LYS A 110 -1.25 1.55 22.35
N HIS A 111 -2.39 1.83 22.99
CA HIS A 111 -3.03 0.87 23.90
C HIS A 111 -3.94 -0.14 23.17
N ILE A 112 -4.37 0.16 21.94
CA ILE A 112 -5.32 -0.67 21.17
C ILE A 112 -4.62 -1.67 20.21
N ILE A 113 -3.32 -1.49 19.96
CA ILE A 113 -2.47 -2.35 19.10
C ILE A 113 -1.56 -3.27 19.94
N ARG A 114 -1.79 -3.37 21.26
CA ARG A 114 -1.05 -4.29 22.14
C ARG A 114 -1.96 -5.35 22.73
#